data_AF-A0A925EQ68-F1
#
_entry.id   AF-A0A925EQ68-F1
#
_cell.length_a   1.000
_cell.length_b   1.000
_cell.length_c   1.000
_cell.angle_alpha   90.00
_cell.angle_beta   90.00
_cell.angle_gamma   90.00
#
_symmetry.space_group_name_H-M   'P 1'
#
loop_
_entity.id
_entity.type
_entity.pdbx_description
1 polymer ?
#
loop_
_entity_poly.entity_id
_entity_poly.type
_entity_poly.pdbx_seq_one_letter_code
_entity_poly.pdbx_strand_id
1 'polypeptide(L)'
;MKSIKNLSFTLVLIFNVSLLFGQQMTWLPSRYVKNGCKDESSCKNKIVCYKLQYTPATTGTVTSYTTGFLADCTKGGTAVLTNKSCVMDDNSGYIDGCKGFNKILLNCSGNTGKLNVEKDQPVILHQVCFQLEKFEQITIEEDPVSQLTLSIDRENQQFTTEIAALKKNRIMNRYEVCEFIQPPLLLAAEKEKEQSILLKWKPALETGVGSYQIERAKEDSYFTVIANISDQTYNQNTQEYEYLDEGLDYGQYHYQITYNSGEESTNSNISEIELSDPNFSFKIYPNPTYEYLSLNINFKDKMAVMKITDADNKLILKKEVKTRVDHILNVNSYAAGLYIVTVQAGDKLINKKFIKIN
;
A
#
# COMPACT_ATOMS: atom_id res chain seq x y z
N MET A 1 49.05 -47.42 -7.87
CA MET A 1 47.72 -46.79 -7.89
C MET A 1 47.69 -45.62 -6.91
N LYS A 2 47.95 -44.39 -7.36
CA LYS A 2 47.74 -43.16 -6.59
C LYS A 2 46.60 -42.40 -7.27
N SER A 3 45.50 -42.19 -6.56
CA SER A 3 44.32 -41.48 -7.03
C SER A 3 44.53 -39.98 -6.88
N ILE A 4 44.40 -39.23 -7.98
CA ILE A 4 44.41 -37.78 -8.05
C ILE A 4 42.98 -37.31 -7.72
N LYS A 5 42.81 -36.60 -6.60
CA LYS A 5 41.56 -35.90 -6.29
C LYS A 5 41.50 -34.61 -7.12
N ASN A 6 40.58 -34.56 -8.08
CA ASN A 6 40.19 -33.32 -8.75
C ASN A 6 39.41 -32.45 -7.77
N LEU A 7 39.96 -31.29 -7.44
CA LEU A 7 39.31 -30.24 -6.67
C LEU A 7 38.60 -29.30 -7.66
N SER A 8 37.29 -29.45 -7.82
CA SER A 8 36.47 -28.54 -8.63
C SER A 8 36.16 -27.31 -7.80
N PHE A 9 36.82 -26.19 -8.10
CA PHE A 9 36.46 -24.88 -7.58
C PHE A 9 35.29 -24.34 -8.40
N THR A 10 34.07 -24.41 -7.84
CA THR A 10 32.91 -23.75 -8.42
C THR A 10 32.99 -22.26 -8.06
N LEU A 11 33.38 -21.44 -9.02
CA LEU A 11 33.36 -19.98 -8.93
C LEU A 11 31.90 -19.52 -8.89
N VAL A 12 31.40 -19.19 -7.69
CA VAL A 12 30.09 -18.56 -7.53
C VAL A 12 30.23 -17.09 -7.93
N LEU A 13 29.80 -16.76 -9.15
CA LEU A 13 29.59 -15.38 -9.56
C LEU A 13 28.41 -14.82 -8.76
N ILE A 14 28.71 -14.03 -7.74
CA ILE A 14 27.71 -13.19 -7.06
C ILE A 14 27.44 -12.04 -8.02
N PHE A 15 26.38 -12.16 -8.83
CA PHE A 15 25.77 -11.01 -9.49
C PHE A 15 25.17 -10.13 -8.39
N ASN A 16 25.92 -9.11 -7.97
CA ASN A 16 25.33 -7.95 -7.33
C ASN A 16 24.41 -7.30 -8.36
N VAL A 17 23.11 -7.59 -8.27
CA VAL A 17 22.08 -6.81 -8.95
C VAL A 17 22.05 -5.46 -8.26
N SER A 18 22.98 -4.59 -8.64
CA SER A 18 22.76 -3.16 -8.51
C SER A 18 21.59 -2.85 -9.44
N LEU A 19 20.46 -2.43 -8.85
CA LEU A 19 19.38 -1.81 -9.59
C LEU A 19 19.94 -0.56 -10.25
N LEU A 20 20.44 -0.71 -11.48
CA LEU A 20 20.72 0.41 -12.37
C LEU A 20 19.37 1.04 -12.68
N PHE A 21 19.01 2.11 -11.96
CA PHE A 21 17.91 2.96 -12.37
C PHE A 21 18.34 3.63 -13.68
N GLY A 22 17.89 3.07 -14.80
CA GLY A 22 18.04 3.71 -16.11
C GLY A 22 17.22 4.99 -16.18
N GLN A 23 17.45 5.80 -17.22
CA GLN A 23 16.66 7.01 -17.43
C GLN A 23 15.16 6.69 -17.50
N GLN A 24 14.37 7.38 -16.70
CA GLN A 24 12.96 7.05 -16.52
C GLN A 24 12.09 8.30 -16.48
N MET A 25 10.86 8.15 -16.96
CA MET A 25 9.82 9.14 -16.79
C MET A 25 8.69 8.61 -15.91
N THR A 26 8.02 9.51 -15.21
CA THR A 26 6.89 9.18 -14.35
C THR A 26 5.91 10.34 -14.30
N TRP A 27 4.64 10.05 -14.51
CA TRP A 27 3.57 11.02 -14.26
C TRP A 27 3.20 11.05 -12.78
N LEU A 28 3.06 12.25 -12.23
CA LEU A 28 2.71 12.51 -10.83
C LEU A 28 1.54 13.50 -10.78
N PRO A 29 0.58 13.39 -9.83
CA PRO A 29 -0.45 14.41 -9.70
C PRO A 29 0.20 15.73 -9.27
N SER A 30 -0.09 16.81 -10.00
CA SER A 30 0.64 18.06 -9.87
C SER A 30 0.59 18.66 -8.46
N ARG A 31 -0.55 18.52 -7.78
CA ARG A 31 -0.77 18.94 -6.38
C ARG A 31 0.18 18.35 -5.34
N TYR A 32 0.81 17.21 -5.63
CA TYR A 32 1.75 16.55 -4.72
C TYR A 32 3.21 16.84 -5.06
N VAL A 33 3.48 17.53 -6.16
CA VAL A 33 4.82 17.83 -6.63
C VAL A 33 5.08 19.32 -6.49
N LYS A 34 5.90 19.69 -5.51
CA LYS A 34 6.19 21.09 -5.18
C LYS A 34 7.15 21.74 -6.19
N ASN A 35 8.02 20.95 -6.83
CA ASN A 35 9.02 21.43 -7.79
C ASN A 35 8.42 21.61 -9.21
N GLY A 36 9.12 22.37 -10.06
CA GLY A 36 8.73 22.64 -11.45
C GLY A 36 7.72 23.79 -11.61
N CYS A 37 6.90 23.70 -12.66
CA CYS A 37 5.82 24.65 -12.94
C CYS A 37 4.75 24.66 -11.85
N LYS A 38 3.96 25.74 -11.80
CA LYS A 38 2.86 25.89 -10.83
C LYS A 38 1.76 24.85 -11.09
N ASP A 39 1.24 24.26 -10.01
CA ASP A 39 0.03 23.43 -10.09
C ASP A 39 -1.18 24.27 -10.51
N GLU A 40 -1.83 23.85 -11.60
CA GLU A 40 -3.04 24.49 -12.14
C GLU A 40 -4.32 23.71 -11.81
N SER A 41 -4.22 22.66 -10.97
CA SER A 41 -5.39 21.89 -10.53
C SER A 41 -6.38 22.79 -9.81
N SER A 42 -7.68 22.59 -10.07
CA SER A 42 -8.75 23.36 -9.46
C SER A 42 -9.98 22.49 -9.24
N CYS A 43 -10.25 22.15 -7.99
CA CYS A 43 -11.41 21.35 -7.62
C CYS A 43 -12.72 22.04 -8.00
N LYS A 44 -12.80 23.35 -7.75
CA LYS A 44 -13.97 24.18 -8.10
C LYS A 44 -14.30 24.09 -9.58
N ASN A 45 -13.27 24.07 -10.42
CA ASN A 45 -13.42 24.05 -11.88
C ASN A 45 -13.29 22.64 -12.46
N LYS A 46 -13.17 21.61 -11.62
CA LYS A 46 -13.02 20.21 -12.01
C LYS A 46 -11.79 19.93 -12.88
N ILE A 47 -10.70 20.65 -12.60
CA ILE A 47 -9.42 20.54 -13.30
C ILE A 47 -8.46 19.71 -12.46
N VAL A 48 -7.91 18.66 -13.05
CA VAL A 48 -6.87 17.82 -12.44
C VAL A 48 -5.64 17.82 -13.34
N CYS A 49 -4.49 18.16 -12.77
CA CYS A 49 -3.22 18.25 -13.50
C CYS A 49 -2.24 17.17 -13.08
N TYR A 50 -1.45 16.68 -14.03
CA TYR A 50 -0.33 15.77 -13.83
C TYR A 50 0.95 16.40 -14.36
N LYS A 51 2.05 16.21 -13.64
CA LYS A 51 3.40 16.62 -14.02
C LYS A 51 4.19 15.41 -14.49
N LEU A 52 4.91 15.57 -15.59
CA LEU A 52 5.85 14.58 -16.10
C LEU A 52 7.21 14.82 -15.46
N GLN A 53 7.61 13.93 -14.56
CA GLN A 53 8.94 13.88 -13.99
C GLN A 53 9.85 13.04 -14.87
N TYR A 54 11.09 13.48 -15.02
CA TYR A 54 12.17 12.77 -15.70
C TYR A 54 13.36 12.62 -14.75
N THR A 55 13.91 11.41 -14.67
CA THR A 55 15.16 11.10 -13.96
C THR A 55 16.24 10.80 -15.00
N PRO A 56 17.25 11.65 -15.13
CA PRO A 56 18.30 11.51 -16.15
C PRO A 56 19.31 10.43 -15.80
N ALA A 57 19.83 9.73 -16.82
CA ALA A 57 21.00 8.85 -16.64
C ALA A 57 22.33 9.59 -16.78
N THR A 58 22.30 10.83 -17.31
CA THR A 58 23.47 11.64 -17.63
C THR A 58 23.31 13.07 -17.12
N THR A 59 24.39 13.64 -16.57
CA THR A 59 24.48 15.07 -16.26
C THR A 59 24.74 15.89 -17.53
N GLY A 60 24.01 16.99 -17.72
CA GLY A 60 24.18 17.88 -18.87
C GLY A 60 23.12 18.97 -18.96
N THR A 61 23.02 19.61 -20.13
CA THR A 61 21.98 20.60 -20.44
C THR A 61 21.00 20.00 -21.44
N VAL A 62 19.76 19.74 -21.01
CA VAL A 62 18.69 19.37 -21.93
C VAL A 62 18.39 20.59 -22.81
N THR A 63 18.35 20.38 -24.12
CA THR A 63 18.06 21.42 -25.13
C THR A 63 16.69 21.25 -25.78
N SER A 64 16.18 20.01 -25.80
CA SER A 64 14.83 19.70 -26.20
C SER A 64 14.38 18.35 -25.65
N TYR A 65 13.07 18.13 -25.62
CA TYR A 65 12.48 16.82 -25.37
C TYR A 65 11.23 16.65 -26.23
N THR A 66 11.03 15.42 -26.69
CA THR A 66 9.83 15.00 -27.44
C THR A 66 9.33 13.72 -26.82
N THR A 67 8.11 13.76 -26.31
CA THR A 67 7.46 12.62 -25.65
C THR A 67 6.04 12.50 -26.17
N GLY A 68 5.55 11.28 -26.34
CA GLY A 68 4.17 11.07 -26.73
C GLY A 68 3.47 9.99 -25.90
N PHE A 69 2.18 10.23 -25.70
CA PHE A 69 1.34 9.45 -24.82
C PHE A 69 -0.04 9.27 -25.42
N LEU A 70 -0.70 8.17 -25.07
CA LEU A 70 -2.11 7.94 -25.35
C LEU A 70 -2.88 8.14 -24.05
N ALA A 71 -3.90 9.00 -24.09
CA ALA A 71 -4.83 9.18 -22.98
C ALA A 71 -6.22 8.70 -23.36
N ASP A 72 -6.98 8.14 -22.41
CA ASP A 72 -8.35 7.71 -22.66
C ASP A 72 -9.28 8.92 -22.90
N CYS A 73 -10.28 8.73 -23.75
CA CYS A 73 -11.36 9.70 -23.90
C CYS A 73 -12.40 9.55 -22.79
N THR A 74 -13.08 10.65 -22.45
CA THR A 74 -14.18 10.66 -21.49
C THR A 74 -15.44 11.21 -22.15
N LYS A 75 -16.59 10.55 -21.95
CA LYS A 75 -17.88 10.93 -22.57
C LYS A 75 -17.83 11.09 -24.10
N GLY A 76 -16.96 10.34 -24.78
CA GLY A 76 -16.84 10.39 -26.24
C GLY A 76 -16.13 11.62 -26.80
N GLY A 77 -15.43 12.40 -25.96
CA GLY A 77 -14.60 13.53 -26.36
C GLY A 77 -13.32 13.67 -25.54
N THR A 78 -12.52 14.69 -25.88
CA THR A 78 -11.29 14.99 -25.16
C THR A 78 -11.56 15.63 -23.80
N ALA A 79 -10.82 15.18 -22.78
CA ALA A 79 -10.77 15.82 -21.47
C ALA A 79 -9.62 16.82 -21.35
N VAL A 80 -8.70 16.90 -22.33
CA VAL A 80 -7.48 17.71 -22.25
C VAL A 80 -7.83 19.19 -22.24
N LEU A 81 -7.44 19.88 -21.17
CA LEU A 81 -7.61 21.32 -21.01
C LEU A 81 -6.31 22.06 -21.36
N THR A 82 -5.18 21.58 -20.84
CA THR A 82 -3.85 22.11 -21.15
C THR A 82 -2.85 20.99 -21.32
N ASN A 83 -1.87 21.19 -22.19
CA ASN A 83 -0.72 20.33 -22.40
C ASN A 83 0.46 21.25 -22.67
N LYS A 84 1.32 21.49 -21.67
CA LYS A 84 2.32 22.55 -21.71
C LYS A 84 3.64 22.17 -21.06
N SER A 85 4.72 22.60 -21.70
CA SER A 85 6.09 22.55 -21.20
C SER A 85 6.26 23.42 -19.97
N CYS A 86 7.00 22.89 -18.99
CA CYS A 86 7.33 23.58 -17.74
C CYS A 86 8.72 24.22 -17.74
N VAL A 87 9.58 23.87 -18.71
CA VAL A 87 11.03 24.16 -18.66
C VAL A 87 11.59 24.83 -19.91
N MET A 88 10.82 24.84 -21.01
CA MET A 88 11.27 25.28 -22.34
C MET A 88 10.10 25.84 -23.14
N ASP A 89 10.39 26.50 -24.26
CA ASP A 89 9.39 26.91 -25.23
C ASP A 89 8.54 25.71 -25.64
N ASP A 90 7.24 25.87 -25.43
CA ASP A 90 6.26 24.83 -25.58
C ASP A 90 6.01 24.54 -27.07
N ASN A 91 6.09 23.26 -27.44
CA ASN A 91 5.73 22.77 -28.76
C ASN A 91 4.74 21.60 -28.65
N SER A 92 3.95 21.61 -27.58
CA SER A 92 2.97 20.58 -27.28
C SER A 92 1.68 20.73 -28.06
N GLY A 93 0.99 19.61 -28.17
CA GLY A 93 -0.34 19.54 -28.79
C GLY A 93 -1.03 18.23 -28.48
N TYR A 94 -2.25 18.08 -28.96
CA TYR A 94 -2.94 16.80 -28.92
C TYR A 94 -3.79 16.59 -30.16
N ILE A 95 -4.06 15.32 -30.47
CA ILE A 95 -4.97 14.90 -31.54
C ILE A 95 -6.16 14.18 -30.90
N ASP A 96 -7.37 14.67 -31.18
CA ASP A 96 -8.62 14.06 -30.75
C ASP A 96 -8.96 12.85 -31.64
N GLY A 97 -8.71 11.65 -31.11
CA GLY A 97 -9.08 10.36 -31.73
C GLY A 97 -10.34 9.74 -31.11
N CYS A 98 -11.13 10.48 -30.33
CA CYS A 98 -12.17 9.90 -29.49
C CYS A 98 -13.30 9.23 -30.27
N LYS A 99 -13.65 9.74 -31.45
CA LYS A 99 -14.76 9.21 -32.27
C LYS A 99 -14.46 7.88 -32.99
N GLY A 100 -13.25 7.35 -32.88
CA GLY A 100 -12.88 6.08 -33.53
C GLY A 100 -12.04 5.15 -32.67
N PHE A 101 -11.08 5.71 -31.94
CA PHE A 101 -10.10 4.93 -31.18
C PHE A 101 -10.32 5.00 -29.67
N ASN A 102 -11.23 5.86 -29.20
CA ASN A 102 -11.40 6.17 -27.78
C ASN A 102 -10.09 6.59 -27.08
N LYS A 103 -9.19 7.25 -27.85
CA LYS A 103 -7.87 7.71 -27.40
C LYS A 103 -7.60 9.13 -27.86
N ILE A 104 -6.76 9.82 -27.11
CA ILE A 104 -6.20 11.14 -27.39
C ILE A 104 -4.69 10.95 -27.50
N LEU A 105 -4.09 11.33 -28.63
CA LEU A 105 -2.64 11.34 -28.75
C LEU A 105 -2.11 12.67 -28.21
N LEU A 106 -1.32 12.62 -27.15
CA LEU A 106 -0.65 13.76 -26.54
C LEU A 106 0.78 13.82 -27.08
N ASN A 107 1.15 14.94 -27.70
CA ASN A 107 2.56 15.29 -27.93
C ASN A 107 2.97 16.28 -26.84
N CYS A 108 3.81 15.84 -25.92
CA CYS A 108 4.32 16.64 -24.81
C CYS A 108 5.78 16.99 -25.13
N SER A 109 6.04 18.20 -25.64
CA SER A 109 7.38 18.55 -26.14
C SER A 109 7.79 19.99 -25.85
N GLY A 110 9.10 20.18 -25.73
CA GLY A 110 9.75 21.50 -25.67
C GLY A 110 10.96 21.51 -26.59
N ASN A 111 11.06 22.50 -27.47
CA ASN A 111 12.04 22.49 -28.56
C ASN A 111 13.10 23.61 -28.49
N THR A 112 12.92 24.58 -27.58
CA THR A 112 13.84 25.71 -27.42
C THR A 112 13.95 26.11 -25.94
N GLY A 113 15.10 25.85 -25.32
CA GLY A 113 15.38 26.23 -23.93
C GLY A 113 16.61 25.51 -23.37
N LYS A 114 16.92 25.74 -22.09
CA LYS A 114 18.04 25.10 -21.40
C LYS A 114 17.61 24.66 -20.01
N LEU A 115 17.64 23.34 -19.78
CA LEU A 115 17.42 22.77 -18.46
C LEU A 115 18.67 22.00 -18.05
N ASN A 116 19.35 22.48 -17.00
CA ASN A 116 20.46 21.73 -16.42
C ASN A 116 19.91 20.54 -15.63
N VAL A 117 20.45 19.36 -15.89
CA VAL A 117 20.08 18.12 -15.22
C VAL A 117 21.32 17.44 -14.66
N GLU A 118 21.19 16.84 -13.49
CA GLU A 118 22.21 16.03 -12.86
C GLU A 118 21.77 14.58 -12.84
N LYS A 119 22.69 13.67 -13.16
CA LYS A 119 22.41 12.24 -13.15
C LYS A 119 21.70 11.80 -11.86
N ASP A 120 20.66 10.99 -12.02
CA ASP A 120 19.81 10.44 -10.97
C ASP A 120 19.01 11.47 -10.15
N GLN A 121 19.07 12.78 -10.50
CA GLN A 121 18.28 13.83 -9.86
C GLN A 121 17.01 14.13 -10.68
N PRO A 122 15.81 13.86 -10.15
CA PRO A 122 14.57 14.05 -10.89
C PRO A 122 14.25 15.52 -11.12
N VAL A 123 13.70 15.82 -12.31
CA VAL A 123 13.24 17.15 -12.72
C VAL A 123 11.85 17.07 -13.36
N ILE A 124 11.09 18.15 -13.32
CA ILE A 124 9.76 18.23 -13.96
C ILE A 124 9.89 18.85 -15.33
N LEU A 125 9.41 18.17 -16.37
CA LEU A 125 9.47 18.64 -17.76
C LEU A 125 8.16 19.26 -18.22
N HIS A 126 7.03 18.66 -17.87
CA HIS A 126 5.74 18.92 -18.51
C HIS A 126 4.58 18.93 -17.52
N GLN A 127 3.50 19.63 -17.86
CA GLN A 127 2.22 19.53 -17.15
C GLN A 127 1.06 19.37 -18.15
N VAL A 128 0.18 18.42 -17.87
CA VAL A 128 -1.07 18.20 -18.60
C VAL A 128 -2.22 18.31 -17.62
N CYS A 129 -3.23 19.11 -17.94
CA CYS A 129 -4.43 19.24 -17.15
C CYS A 129 -5.64 18.74 -17.91
N PHE A 130 -6.52 18.05 -17.19
CA PHE A 130 -7.76 17.49 -17.71
C PHE A 130 -8.95 18.08 -16.98
N GLN A 131 -10.05 18.32 -17.70
CA GLN A 131 -11.34 18.65 -17.12
C GLN A 131 -12.17 17.38 -16.99
N LEU A 132 -12.42 16.94 -15.76
CA LEU A 132 -13.02 15.64 -15.46
C LEU A 132 -14.13 15.78 -14.43
N GLU A 133 -15.28 15.15 -14.66
CA GLU A 133 -16.36 15.11 -13.67
C GLU A 133 -16.07 14.14 -12.52
N LYS A 134 -16.90 14.22 -11.48
CA LYS A 134 -16.80 13.33 -10.32
C LYS A 134 -16.86 11.86 -10.77
N PHE A 135 -15.87 11.08 -10.35
CA PHE A 135 -15.68 9.65 -10.67
C PHE A 135 -15.29 9.33 -12.12
N GLU A 136 -15.03 10.33 -12.96
CA GLU A 136 -14.42 10.08 -14.27
C GLU A 136 -12.95 9.76 -14.12
N GLN A 137 -12.51 8.77 -14.89
CA GLN A 137 -11.14 8.27 -14.86
C GLN A 137 -10.50 8.48 -16.23
N ILE A 138 -9.20 8.73 -16.23
CA ILE A 138 -8.39 8.79 -17.44
C ILE A 138 -7.11 8.00 -17.19
N THR A 139 -6.80 7.07 -18.10
CA THR A 139 -5.50 6.39 -18.15
C THR A 139 -4.61 7.13 -19.12
N ILE A 140 -3.34 7.31 -18.78
CA ILE A 140 -2.30 7.77 -19.71
C ILE A 140 -1.25 6.66 -19.82
N GLU A 141 -0.91 6.29 -21.04
CA GLU A 141 0.10 5.29 -21.37
C GLU A 141 1.09 5.86 -22.40
N GLU A 142 2.29 5.28 -22.45
CA GLU A 142 3.28 5.63 -23.48
C GLU A 142 2.71 5.29 -24.87
N ASP A 143 2.83 6.20 -25.83
CA ASP A 143 2.50 5.88 -27.21
C ASP A 143 3.57 4.94 -27.78
N PRO A 144 3.21 3.75 -28.29
CA PRO A 144 4.17 2.75 -28.73
C PRO A 144 5.03 3.18 -29.93
N VAL A 145 4.65 4.27 -30.62
CA VAL A 145 5.36 4.78 -31.80
C VAL A 145 6.33 5.89 -31.40
N SER A 146 5.88 6.86 -30.61
CA SER A 146 6.72 7.95 -30.13
C SER A 146 7.55 7.49 -28.93
N GLN A 147 8.87 7.47 -29.11
CA GLN A 147 9.78 7.28 -27.98
C GLN A 147 9.78 8.49 -27.04
N LEU A 148 10.11 8.26 -25.77
CA LEU A 148 10.30 9.34 -24.80
C LEU A 148 11.75 9.85 -24.87
N THR A 149 11.98 10.90 -25.64
CA THR A 149 13.34 11.33 -25.99
C THR A 149 13.71 12.69 -25.40
N LEU A 150 14.97 12.83 -25.01
CA LEU A 150 15.57 14.11 -24.65
C LEU A 150 16.92 14.28 -25.35
N SER A 151 17.18 15.48 -25.88
CA SER A 151 18.50 15.87 -26.38
C SER A 151 19.26 16.61 -25.29
N ILE A 152 20.46 16.11 -24.96
CA ILE A 152 21.28 16.59 -23.84
C ILE A 152 22.67 16.95 -24.36
N ASP A 153 23.03 18.22 -24.24
CA ASP A 153 24.39 18.70 -24.45
C ASP A 153 25.24 18.38 -23.21
N ARG A 154 26.41 17.80 -23.45
CA ARG A 154 27.41 17.45 -22.44
C ARG A 154 28.63 18.36 -22.58
N GLU A 155 29.54 18.24 -21.62
CA GLU A 155 30.84 18.91 -21.73
C GLU A 155 31.57 18.53 -23.04
N ASN A 156 32.45 19.42 -23.51
CA ASN A 156 33.27 19.24 -24.71
C ASN A 156 32.49 19.09 -26.04
N GLN A 157 31.37 19.81 -26.20
CA GLN A 157 30.56 19.81 -27.44
C GLN A 157 30.02 18.42 -27.83
N GLN A 158 29.94 17.50 -26.89
CA GLN A 158 29.28 16.21 -27.11
C GLN A 158 27.78 16.37 -26.87
N PHE A 159 26.97 15.67 -27.65
CA PHE A 159 25.53 15.57 -27.42
C PHE A 159 25.15 14.10 -27.26
N THR A 160 24.08 13.85 -26.50
CA THR A 160 23.47 12.53 -26.38
C THR A 160 21.96 12.66 -26.47
N THR A 161 21.32 11.62 -27.00
CA THR A 161 19.87 11.48 -26.92
C THR A 161 19.55 10.39 -25.92
N GLU A 162 18.88 10.75 -24.83
CA GLU A 162 18.34 9.75 -23.91
C GLU A 162 16.95 9.32 -24.38
N ILE A 163 16.74 8.00 -24.41
CA ILE A 163 15.43 7.38 -24.60
C ILE A 163 15.00 6.86 -23.22
N ALA A 164 14.08 7.56 -22.57
CA ALA A 164 13.59 7.18 -21.26
C ALA A 164 12.54 6.08 -21.35
N ALA A 165 12.50 5.20 -20.35
CA ALA A 165 11.37 4.31 -20.17
C ALA A 165 10.28 5.01 -19.35
N LEU A 166 9.01 4.87 -19.72
CA LEU A 166 7.94 5.22 -18.80
C LEU A 166 7.92 4.19 -17.67
N LYS A 167 8.18 4.63 -16.43
CA LYS A 167 7.88 3.80 -15.27
C LYS A 167 6.36 3.58 -15.29
N LYS A 168 5.95 2.33 -15.53
CA LYS A 168 4.54 1.93 -15.64
C LYS A 168 3.83 2.15 -14.32
N ASN A 169 3.35 3.36 -14.11
CA ASN A 169 2.43 3.70 -13.06
C ASN A 169 1.07 3.94 -13.72
N ARG A 170 0.04 3.24 -13.27
CA ARG A 170 -1.32 3.45 -13.79
C ARG A 170 -1.83 4.76 -13.24
N ILE A 171 -1.87 5.79 -14.08
CA ILE A 171 -2.55 7.03 -13.73
C ILE A 171 -4.04 6.72 -13.65
N MET A 172 -4.61 6.79 -12.46
CA MET A 172 -6.04 6.67 -12.24
C MET A 172 -6.51 7.93 -11.56
N ASN A 173 -7.06 8.87 -12.31
CA ASN A 173 -7.71 10.01 -11.68
C ASN A 173 -8.93 9.53 -10.88
N ARG A 174 -8.75 9.39 -9.57
CA ARG A 174 -9.87 9.27 -8.64
C ARG A 174 -10.13 10.66 -8.10
N TYR A 175 -11.16 11.30 -8.65
CA TYR A 175 -11.68 12.59 -8.21
C TYR A 175 -11.98 12.71 -6.68
N GLU A 176 -11.79 11.65 -5.88
CA GLU A 176 -11.85 11.65 -4.41
C GLU A 176 -10.99 12.76 -3.77
N VAL A 177 -9.99 13.33 -4.44
CA VAL A 177 -9.12 14.37 -3.88
C VAL A 177 -9.57 15.81 -4.24
N CYS A 178 -10.69 16.02 -4.94
CA CYS A 178 -11.18 17.39 -5.13
C CYS A 178 -11.73 18.03 -3.83
N GLU A 179 -11.93 17.25 -2.77
CA GLU A 179 -12.07 17.76 -1.41
C GLU A 179 -10.75 17.53 -0.65
N PHE A 180 -10.33 18.52 0.13
CA PHE A 180 -9.06 18.59 0.85
C PHE A 180 -8.96 17.60 2.03
N ILE A 181 -9.36 16.36 1.80
CA ILE A 181 -9.08 15.26 2.70
C ILE A 181 -8.38 14.29 1.76
N GLN A 182 -7.05 14.11 1.89
CA GLN A 182 -6.49 12.83 1.43
C GLN A 182 -7.40 11.80 2.08
N PRO A 183 -8.24 11.04 1.34
CA PRO A 183 -9.06 10.04 1.98
C PRO A 183 -8.07 9.24 2.82
N PRO A 184 -8.27 9.15 4.15
CA PRO A 184 -7.27 8.54 5.01
C PRO A 184 -6.89 7.22 4.37
N LEU A 185 -5.60 6.90 4.30
CA LEU A 185 -5.19 5.62 3.76
C LEU A 185 -5.88 4.56 4.61
N LEU A 186 -6.93 3.94 4.06
CA LEU A 186 -7.80 3.04 4.79
C LEU A 186 -7.39 1.62 4.46
N LEU A 187 -6.93 0.92 5.50
CA LEU A 187 -6.62 -0.49 5.48
C LEU A 187 -7.78 -1.26 6.09
N ALA A 188 -8.25 -2.26 5.36
CA ALA A 188 -9.17 -3.28 5.85
C ALA A 188 -8.45 -4.62 5.94
N ALA A 189 -8.61 -5.32 7.06
CA ALA A 189 -8.17 -6.69 7.25
C ALA A 189 -9.41 -7.59 7.37
N GLU A 190 -9.48 -8.61 6.54
CA GLU A 190 -10.60 -9.55 6.48
C GLU A 190 -10.06 -10.98 6.60
N LYS A 191 -10.77 -11.84 7.34
CA LYS A 191 -10.43 -13.26 7.37
C LYS A 191 -10.84 -13.88 6.04
N GLU A 192 -9.88 -14.42 5.29
CA GLU A 192 -10.14 -15.07 4.00
C GLU A 192 -10.31 -16.58 4.15
N LYS A 193 -9.37 -17.25 4.85
CA LYS A 193 -9.39 -18.69 5.13
C LYS A 193 -9.00 -18.98 6.58
N GLU A 194 -8.88 -20.26 6.92
CA GLU A 194 -8.26 -20.67 8.19
C GLU A 194 -6.81 -20.21 8.19
N GLN A 195 -6.39 -19.52 9.26
CA GLN A 195 -5.01 -19.04 9.43
C GLN A 195 -4.49 -18.10 8.32
N SER A 196 -5.38 -17.35 7.68
CA SER A 196 -5.01 -16.29 6.74
C SER A 196 -5.85 -15.03 6.88
N ILE A 197 -5.24 -13.90 6.58
CA ILE A 197 -5.85 -12.58 6.61
C ILE A 197 -5.58 -11.91 5.27
N LEU A 198 -6.64 -11.46 4.60
CA LEU A 198 -6.56 -10.66 3.40
C LEU A 198 -6.63 -9.18 3.77
N LEU A 199 -5.59 -8.46 3.39
CA LEU A 199 -5.50 -7.01 3.52
C LEU A 199 -5.96 -6.37 2.21
N LYS A 200 -6.84 -5.38 2.31
CA LYS A 200 -7.34 -4.59 1.18
C LYS A 200 -7.18 -3.11 1.47
N TRP A 201 -6.66 -2.37 0.50
CA TRP A 201 -6.61 -0.92 0.57
C TRP A 201 -6.68 -0.29 -0.81
N LYS A 202 -7.15 0.95 -0.86
CA LYS A 202 -7.14 1.76 -2.07
C LYS A 202 -5.80 2.49 -2.20
N PRO A 203 -5.37 2.84 -3.43
CA PRO A 203 -4.17 3.63 -3.62
C PRO A 203 -4.18 4.93 -2.80
N ALA A 204 -3.09 5.23 -2.09
CA ALA A 204 -2.89 6.48 -1.34
C ALA A 204 -2.79 7.69 -2.26
N LEU A 205 -2.19 7.51 -3.45
CA LEU A 205 -2.17 8.49 -4.54
C LEU A 205 -2.87 7.93 -5.79
N GLU A 206 -3.55 8.82 -6.51
CA GLU A 206 -4.24 8.57 -7.79
C GLU A 206 -3.36 7.92 -8.86
N THR A 207 -2.05 8.19 -8.87
CA THR A 207 -1.14 7.61 -9.87
C THR A 207 -0.68 6.20 -9.54
N GLY A 208 -0.98 5.69 -8.34
CA GLY A 208 -0.35 4.47 -7.81
C GLY A 208 1.16 4.59 -7.62
N VAL A 209 1.75 5.79 -7.84
CA VAL A 209 3.20 6.00 -7.73
C VAL A 209 3.59 5.97 -6.28
N GLY A 210 4.55 5.13 -5.92
CA GLY A 210 5.09 5.02 -4.56
C GLY A 210 5.27 3.56 -4.17
N SER A 211 5.53 3.30 -2.91
CA SER A 211 5.58 1.95 -2.36
C SER A 211 4.73 1.86 -1.10
N TYR A 212 4.19 0.66 -0.84
CA TYR A 212 3.56 0.35 0.42
C TYR A 212 4.45 -0.58 1.22
N GLN A 213 4.68 -0.24 2.47
CA GLN A 213 5.27 -1.13 3.46
C GLN A 213 4.15 -1.67 4.33
N ILE A 214 4.01 -2.99 4.41
CA ILE A 214 3.01 -3.66 5.25
C ILE A 214 3.66 -4.05 6.56
N GLU A 215 3.04 -3.65 7.65
CA GLU A 215 3.51 -3.86 9.01
C GLU A 215 2.46 -4.64 9.80
N ARG A 216 2.92 -5.61 10.58
CA ARG A 216 2.08 -6.47 11.42
C ARG A 216 2.61 -6.52 12.85
N ALA A 217 1.69 -6.40 13.79
CA ALA A 217 1.89 -6.75 15.20
C ALA A 217 0.93 -7.90 15.59
N LYS A 218 1.36 -8.73 16.53
CA LYS A 218 0.55 -9.81 17.11
C LYS A 218 0.41 -9.54 18.60
N GLU A 219 -0.82 -9.47 19.09
CA GLU A 219 -1.13 -9.12 20.48
C GLU A 219 -0.45 -7.81 20.91
N ASP A 220 0.27 -7.79 22.02
CA ASP A 220 0.95 -6.60 22.55
C ASP A 220 2.38 -6.43 21.98
N SER A 221 2.70 -7.06 20.84
CA SER A 221 4.02 -6.95 20.21
C SER A 221 4.22 -5.63 19.45
N TYR A 222 5.46 -5.31 19.12
CA TYR A 222 5.77 -4.22 18.19
C TYR A 222 5.43 -4.61 16.74
N PHE A 223 5.12 -3.59 15.92
CA PHE A 223 4.96 -3.76 14.48
C PHE A 223 6.29 -4.18 13.83
N THR A 224 6.21 -5.15 12.93
CA THR A 224 7.33 -5.59 12.09
C THR A 224 6.93 -5.58 10.62
N VAL A 225 7.86 -5.23 9.75
CA VAL A 225 7.64 -5.21 8.30
C VAL A 225 7.52 -6.63 7.78
N ILE A 226 6.41 -6.95 7.13
CA ILE A 226 6.15 -8.28 6.54
C ILE A 226 6.21 -8.28 5.02
N ALA A 227 6.02 -7.12 4.37
CA ALA A 227 6.15 -6.99 2.92
C ALA A 227 6.44 -5.55 2.50
N ASN A 228 7.10 -5.42 1.33
CA ASN A 228 7.16 -4.18 0.58
C ASN A 228 6.51 -4.42 -0.79
N ILE A 229 5.54 -3.58 -1.15
CA ILE A 229 4.71 -3.74 -2.33
C ILE A 229 5.06 -2.65 -3.35
N SER A 230 5.46 -3.08 -4.55
CA SER A 230 5.61 -2.26 -5.74
C SER A 230 4.79 -2.87 -6.88
N ASP A 231 3.64 -2.28 -7.17
CA ASP A 231 2.77 -2.44 -8.36
C ASP A 231 2.15 -3.81 -8.73
N GLN A 232 2.73 -4.96 -8.33
CA GLN A 232 2.25 -6.28 -8.79
C GLN A 232 0.99 -6.80 -8.10
N THR A 233 0.53 -6.19 -7.01
CA THR A 233 -0.61 -6.67 -6.21
C THR A 233 -1.89 -5.83 -6.37
N TYR A 234 -1.94 -4.94 -7.37
CA TYR A 234 -3.11 -4.12 -7.65
C TYR A 234 -4.12 -4.87 -8.53
N ASN A 235 -5.32 -5.09 -8.00
CA ASN A 235 -6.43 -5.71 -8.71
C ASN A 235 -7.21 -4.65 -9.51
N GLN A 236 -7.21 -4.78 -10.85
CA GLN A 236 -7.88 -3.81 -11.73
C GLN A 236 -9.39 -3.83 -11.66
N ASN A 237 -9.98 -4.98 -11.32
CA ASN A 237 -11.43 -5.15 -11.31
C ASN A 237 -12.04 -4.51 -10.05
N THR A 238 -11.41 -4.74 -8.90
CA THR A 238 -11.83 -4.16 -7.61
C THR A 238 -11.27 -2.76 -7.41
N GLN A 239 -10.23 -2.41 -8.17
CA GLN A 239 -9.48 -1.17 -8.02
C GLN A 239 -8.86 -1.05 -6.60
N GLU A 240 -8.31 -2.14 -6.08
CA GLU A 240 -7.72 -2.20 -4.74
C GLU A 240 -6.40 -2.97 -4.79
N TYR A 241 -5.48 -2.63 -3.89
CA TYR A 241 -4.35 -3.50 -3.60
C TYR A 241 -4.81 -4.58 -2.65
N GLU A 242 -4.33 -5.80 -2.89
CA GLU A 242 -4.65 -6.97 -2.09
C GLU A 242 -3.34 -7.63 -1.62
N TYR A 243 -3.26 -7.99 -0.34
CA TYR A 243 -2.15 -8.77 0.19
C TYR A 243 -2.67 -9.85 1.12
N LEU A 244 -2.35 -11.10 0.80
CA LEU A 244 -2.74 -12.25 1.60
C LEU A 244 -1.58 -12.63 2.54
N ASP A 245 -1.84 -12.50 3.84
CA ASP A 245 -0.94 -12.96 4.89
C ASP A 245 -1.37 -14.38 5.32
N GLU A 246 -0.53 -15.38 5.07
CA GLU A 246 -0.84 -16.80 5.27
C GLU A 246 0.06 -17.45 6.33
N GLY A 247 -0.37 -18.61 6.84
CA GLY A 247 0.42 -19.38 7.81
C GLY A 247 0.43 -18.76 9.21
N LEU A 248 -0.65 -18.05 9.56
CA LEU A 248 -0.78 -17.34 10.83
C LEU A 248 -1.21 -18.26 11.97
N ASP A 249 -0.72 -18.00 13.17
CA ASP A 249 -1.29 -18.60 14.36
C ASP A 249 -2.65 -17.96 14.71
N TYR A 250 -3.43 -18.65 15.53
CA TYR A 250 -4.57 -18.03 16.21
C TYR A 250 -4.10 -16.96 17.20
N GLY A 251 -4.79 -15.82 17.22
CA GLY A 251 -4.47 -14.67 18.05
C GLY A 251 -5.07 -13.37 17.51
N GLN A 252 -4.78 -12.28 18.20
CA GLN A 252 -5.14 -10.92 17.78
C GLN A 252 -4.01 -10.33 16.95
N TYR A 253 -4.36 -9.72 15.82
CA TYR A 253 -3.43 -9.10 14.90
C TYR A 253 -3.81 -7.65 14.65
N HIS A 254 -2.78 -6.81 14.54
CA HIS A 254 -2.89 -5.43 14.12
C HIS A 254 -2.06 -5.23 12.87
N TYR A 255 -2.64 -4.57 11.88
CA TYR A 255 -1.99 -4.23 10.63
C TYR A 255 -1.98 -2.73 10.43
N GLN A 256 -0.89 -2.22 9.87
CA GLN A 256 -0.77 -0.88 9.37
C GLN A 256 -0.03 -0.95 8.04
N ILE A 257 -0.34 -0.03 7.13
CA ILE A 257 0.45 0.20 5.93
C ILE A 257 1.03 1.60 5.97
N THR A 258 2.29 1.69 5.58
CA THR A 258 3.00 2.96 5.39
C THR A 258 3.19 3.15 3.89
N TYR A 259 2.57 4.19 3.34
CA TYR A 259 2.76 4.59 1.96
C TYR A 259 3.91 5.59 1.86
N ASN A 260 4.79 5.42 0.87
CA ASN A 260 5.90 6.33 0.60
C ASN A 260 5.84 6.82 -0.85
N SER A 261 5.71 8.13 -1.05
CA SER A 261 5.67 8.76 -2.38
C SER A 261 7.05 9.04 -2.99
N GLY A 262 8.12 8.86 -2.20
CA GLY A 262 9.49 9.27 -2.52
C GLY A 262 9.89 10.59 -1.85
N GLU A 263 8.92 11.48 -1.57
CA GLU A 263 9.14 12.75 -0.87
C GLU A 263 8.51 12.78 0.53
N GLU A 264 7.36 12.12 0.69
CA GLU A 264 6.56 12.11 1.91
C GLU A 264 6.07 10.69 2.21
N SER A 265 5.78 10.41 3.48
CA SER A 265 5.22 9.13 3.94
C SER A 265 3.95 9.34 4.75
N THR A 266 2.95 8.49 4.51
CA THR A 266 1.66 8.53 5.20
C THR A 266 1.28 7.15 5.69
N ASN A 267 0.85 7.06 6.96
CA ASN A 267 0.40 5.80 7.56
C ASN A 267 -1.12 5.65 7.42
N SER A 268 -1.57 4.41 7.34
CA SER A 268 -3.00 4.07 7.42
C SER A 268 -3.53 4.13 8.86
N ASN A 269 -4.85 3.93 8.99
CA ASN A 269 -5.42 3.42 10.23
C ASN A 269 -4.78 2.08 10.62
N ILE A 270 -4.84 1.76 11.91
CA ILE A 270 -4.55 0.42 12.39
C ILE A 270 -5.81 -0.43 12.15
N SER A 271 -5.68 -1.51 11.40
CA SER A 271 -6.73 -2.50 11.19
C SER A 271 -6.52 -3.67 12.14
N GLU A 272 -7.52 -3.95 12.97
CA GLU A 272 -7.48 -5.00 13.98
C GLU A 272 -8.36 -6.18 13.58
N ILE A 273 -7.86 -7.41 13.78
CA ILE A 273 -8.58 -8.63 13.47
C ILE A 273 -8.13 -9.78 14.37
N GLU A 274 -9.08 -10.63 14.77
CA GLU A 274 -8.81 -11.84 15.57
C GLU A 274 -8.96 -13.09 14.70
N LEU A 275 -7.93 -13.93 14.70
CA LEU A 275 -8.04 -15.30 14.22
C LEU A 275 -8.33 -16.22 15.40
N SER A 276 -9.60 -16.59 15.56
CA SER A 276 -10.01 -17.57 16.58
C SER A 276 -9.89 -19.00 16.04
N ASP A 277 -9.37 -19.89 16.89
CA ASP A 277 -9.32 -21.33 16.62
C ASP A 277 -10.73 -21.92 16.66
N PRO A 278 -11.27 -22.48 15.57
CA PRO A 278 -12.61 -23.06 15.56
C PRO A 278 -12.73 -24.26 16.53
N ASN A 279 -11.62 -24.89 16.89
CA ASN A 279 -11.57 -26.00 17.83
C ASN A 279 -11.37 -25.54 19.29
N PHE A 280 -11.26 -24.24 19.53
CA PHE A 280 -11.13 -23.66 20.85
C PHE A 280 -12.22 -22.60 21.09
N SER A 281 -13.18 -22.91 21.95
CA SER A 281 -14.16 -21.93 22.40
C SER A 281 -14.18 -21.86 23.92
N PHE A 282 -14.13 -20.64 24.45
CA PHE A 282 -14.30 -20.38 25.87
C PHE A 282 -15.34 -19.29 26.06
N LYS A 283 -16.53 -19.70 26.55
CA LYS A 283 -17.64 -18.81 26.83
C LYS A 283 -17.94 -18.84 28.32
N ILE A 284 -18.27 -17.66 28.87
CA ILE A 284 -18.68 -17.51 30.25
C ILE A 284 -20.01 -16.75 30.30
N TYR A 285 -20.96 -17.20 31.12
CA TYR A 285 -22.26 -16.56 31.25
C TYR A 285 -22.99 -16.98 32.55
N PRO A 286 -23.91 -16.16 33.07
CA PRO A 286 -24.15 -14.78 32.67
C PRO A 286 -22.99 -13.86 33.10
N ASN A 287 -22.85 -12.71 32.42
CA ASN A 287 -21.97 -11.63 32.84
C ASN A 287 -22.73 -10.29 32.67
N PRO A 288 -23.09 -9.56 33.74
CA PRO A 288 -22.75 -9.81 35.15
C PRO A 288 -23.33 -11.12 35.74
N THR A 289 -22.71 -11.64 36.80
CA THR A 289 -23.15 -12.84 37.53
C THR A 289 -23.43 -12.54 39.01
N TYR A 290 -24.35 -13.31 39.59
CA TYR A 290 -24.78 -13.20 40.98
C TYR A 290 -24.28 -14.41 41.80
N GLU A 291 -24.88 -15.60 41.65
CA GLU A 291 -24.51 -16.79 42.43
C GLU A 291 -23.64 -17.78 41.66
N TYR A 292 -23.91 -17.94 40.36
CA TYR A 292 -23.29 -18.97 39.54
C TYR A 292 -22.76 -18.42 38.22
N LEU A 293 -21.56 -18.83 37.85
CA LEU A 293 -20.95 -18.56 36.55
C LEU A 293 -20.82 -19.88 35.78
N SER A 294 -21.50 -19.98 34.65
CA SER A 294 -21.35 -21.09 33.71
C SER A 294 -20.15 -20.84 32.79
N LEU A 295 -19.36 -21.87 32.59
CA LEU A 295 -18.13 -21.87 31.81
C LEU A 295 -18.23 -23.00 30.78
N ASN A 296 -18.32 -22.66 29.49
CA ASN A 296 -18.25 -23.61 28.40
C ASN A 296 -16.82 -23.56 27.84
N ILE A 297 -16.05 -24.61 28.09
CA ILE A 297 -14.65 -24.74 27.65
C ILE A 297 -14.59 -25.86 26.62
N ASN A 298 -14.56 -25.54 25.33
CA ASN A 298 -14.36 -26.51 24.26
C ASN A 298 -12.92 -26.42 23.77
N PHE A 299 -12.15 -27.49 23.89
CA PHE A 299 -10.79 -27.58 23.37
C PHE A 299 -10.43 -29.00 22.96
N LYS A 300 -9.33 -29.18 22.22
CA LYS A 300 -8.83 -30.50 21.83
C LYS A 300 -8.32 -31.33 23.01
N ASP A 301 -7.58 -30.72 23.92
CA ASP A 301 -7.02 -31.42 25.09
C ASP A 301 -8.13 -31.69 26.09
N LYS A 302 -8.12 -32.87 26.72
CA LYS A 302 -9.21 -33.29 27.63
C LYS A 302 -9.25 -32.51 28.94
N MET A 303 -8.16 -31.86 29.30
CA MET A 303 -7.97 -31.17 30.58
C MET A 303 -7.38 -29.78 30.35
N ALA A 304 -7.77 -28.83 31.18
CA ALA A 304 -7.23 -27.47 31.23
C ALA A 304 -7.05 -27.02 32.68
N VAL A 305 -6.16 -26.05 32.92
CA VAL A 305 -6.00 -25.38 34.21
C VAL A 305 -6.75 -24.05 34.15
N MET A 306 -7.81 -23.92 34.95
CA MET A 306 -8.54 -22.68 35.13
C MET A 306 -8.01 -21.93 36.36
N LYS A 307 -7.81 -20.62 36.23
CA LYS A 307 -7.50 -19.69 37.32
C LYS A 307 -8.50 -18.55 37.33
N ILE A 308 -8.83 -18.04 38.50
CA ILE A 308 -9.60 -16.81 38.68
C ILE A 308 -8.79 -15.86 39.54
N THR A 309 -8.63 -14.63 39.07
CA THR A 309 -8.02 -13.53 39.82
C THR A 309 -9.00 -12.37 39.95
N ASP A 310 -8.86 -11.57 41.01
CA ASP A 310 -9.56 -10.29 41.12
C ASP A 310 -8.86 -9.18 40.31
N ALA A 311 -9.35 -7.94 40.42
CA ALA A 311 -8.82 -6.78 39.73
C ALA A 311 -7.37 -6.44 40.10
N ASP A 312 -6.90 -6.86 41.28
CA ASP A 312 -5.52 -6.67 41.76
C ASP A 312 -4.61 -7.86 41.39
N ASN A 313 -5.07 -8.74 40.48
CA ASN A 313 -4.42 -9.99 40.10
C ASN A 313 -4.21 -10.98 41.26
N LYS A 314 -4.91 -10.83 42.38
CA LYS A 314 -4.83 -11.78 43.48
C LYS A 314 -5.58 -13.06 43.10
N LEU A 315 -4.92 -14.20 43.27
CA LEU A 315 -5.48 -15.51 42.97
C LEU A 315 -6.63 -15.85 43.93
N ILE A 316 -7.81 -16.09 43.37
CA ILE A 316 -9.03 -16.49 44.09
C ILE A 316 -9.27 -17.99 43.97
N LEU A 317 -9.09 -18.54 42.77
CA LEU A 317 -9.32 -19.95 42.48
C LEU A 317 -8.28 -20.46 41.49
N LYS A 318 -7.83 -21.70 41.67
CA LYS A 318 -7.08 -22.46 40.67
C LYS A 318 -7.57 -23.90 40.69
N LYS A 319 -7.98 -24.43 39.54
CA LYS A 319 -8.55 -25.79 39.44
C LYS A 319 -8.27 -26.40 38.07
N GLU A 320 -8.05 -27.71 38.04
CA GLU A 320 -8.10 -28.48 36.80
C GLU A 320 -9.55 -28.78 36.39
N VAL A 321 -9.86 -28.54 35.12
CA VAL A 321 -11.20 -28.68 34.54
C VAL A 321 -11.15 -29.54 33.29
N LYS A 322 -12.17 -30.39 33.12
CA LYS A 322 -12.35 -31.14 31.86
C LYS A 322 -12.78 -30.20 30.75
N THR A 323 -12.32 -30.40 29.54
CA THR A 323 -12.85 -29.67 28.38
C THR A 323 -14.04 -30.41 27.78
N ARG A 324 -14.78 -29.75 26.88
CA ARG A 324 -15.99 -30.26 26.20
C ARG A 324 -17.13 -30.61 27.15
N VAL A 325 -17.11 -30.03 28.34
CA VAL A 325 -18.14 -30.17 29.37
C VAL A 325 -18.41 -28.78 29.95
N ASP A 326 -19.67 -28.50 30.24
CA ASP A 326 -20.04 -27.28 30.94
C ASP A 326 -19.66 -27.36 32.42
N HIS A 327 -19.03 -26.31 32.94
CA HIS A 327 -18.75 -26.15 34.36
C HIS A 327 -19.62 -25.07 34.94
N ILE A 328 -20.16 -25.32 36.12
CA ILE A 328 -20.88 -24.32 36.91
C ILE A 328 -20.02 -24.01 38.12
N LEU A 329 -19.63 -22.74 38.26
CA LEU A 329 -18.88 -22.25 39.39
C LEU A 329 -19.79 -21.47 40.33
N ASN A 330 -19.80 -21.86 41.61
CA ASN A 330 -20.42 -21.04 42.65
C ASN A 330 -19.47 -19.88 42.99
N VAL A 331 -19.93 -18.65 42.76
CA VAL A 331 -19.20 -17.41 43.02
C VAL A 331 -19.84 -16.59 44.15
N ASN A 332 -20.76 -17.18 44.91
CA ASN A 332 -21.52 -16.46 45.93
C ASN A 332 -20.63 -15.91 47.05
N SER A 333 -19.51 -16.58 47.34
CA SER A 333 -18.53 -16.12 48.34
C SER A 333 -17.58 -15.03 47.82
N TYR A 334 -17.67 -14.66 46.54
CA TYR A 334 -16.80 -13.65 45.95
C TYR A 334 -17.39 -12.26 46.23
N ALA A 335 -16.53 -11.29 46.55
CA ALA A 335 -16.95 -9.91 46.70
C ALA A 335 -17.47 -9.37 45.36
N ALA A 336 -18.39 -8.40 45.39
CA ALA A 336 -18.78 -7.68 44.18
C ALA A 336 -17.55 -6.97 43.58
N GLY A 337 -17.33 -7.13 42.27
CA GLY A 337 -16.14 -6.62 41.60
C GLY A 337 -15.85 -7.24 40.24
N LEU A 338 -14.74 -6.80 39.64
CA LEU A 338 -14.23 -7.33 38.38
C LEU A 338 -13.29 -8.51 38.64
N TYR A 339 -13.48 -9.58 37.88
CA TYR A 339 -12.65 -10.79 37.93
C TYR A 339 -12.19 -11.20 36.54
N ILE A 340 -11.05 -11.88 36.47
CA ILE A 340 -10.49 -12.47 35.25
C ILE A 340 -10.44 -13.98 35.42
N VAL A 341 -11.09 -14.72 34.50
CA VAL A 341 -10.93 -16.17 34.37
C VAL A 341 -9.91 -16.45 33.29
N THR A 342 -8.83 -17.12 33.66
CA THR A 342 -7.79 -17.60 32.76
C THR A 342 -7.92 -19.11 32.59
N VAL A 343 -7.99 -19.62 31.37
CA VAL A 343 -7.95 -21.05 31.06
C VAL A 343 -6.68 -21.34 30.26
N GLN A 344 -5.87 -22.26 30.78
CA GLN A 344 -4.65 -22.74 30.12
C GLN A 344 -4.84 -24.21 29.71
N ALA A 345 -4.75 -24.52 28.43
CA ALA A 345 -4.85 -25.86 27.89
C ALA A 345 -3.71 -26.11 26.90
N GLY A 346 -2.75 -26.96 27.29
CA GLY A 346 -1.47 -27.06 26.59
C GLY A 346 -0.76 -25.70 26.53
N ASP A 347 -0.38 -25.28 25.34
CA ASP A 347 0.30 -24.00 25.07
C ASP A 347 -0.69 -22.83 24.88
N LYS A 348 -2.01 -23.09 24.89
CA LYS A 348 -3.03 -22.05 24.70
C LYS A 348 -3.45 -21.48 26.05
N LEU A 349 -3.48 -20.16 26.14
CA LEU A 349 -3.94 -19.40 27.29
C LEU A 349 -5.04 -18.43 26.82
N ILE A 350 -6.19 -18.43 27.49
CA ILE A 350 -7.28 -17.50 27.18
C ILE A 350 -7.82 -16.85 28.44
N ASN A 351 -8.12 -15.56 28.35
CA ASN A 351 -8.66 -14.76 29.44
C ASN A 351 -10.07 -14.26 29.11
N LYS A 352 -10.99 -14.34 30.06
CA LYS A 352 -12.31 -13.68 29.98
C LYS A 352 -12.59 -12.93 31.27
N LYS A 353 -13.16 -11.73 31.15
CA LYS A 353 -13.54 -10.88 32.29
C LYS A 353 -15.00 -11.12 32.65
N PHE A 354 -15.32 -11.15 33.94
CA PHE A 354 -16.70 -11.10 34.42
C PHE A 354 -16.87 -10.16 35.61
N ILE A 355 -18.09 -9.65 35.78
CA ILE A 355 -18.48 -8.77 36.87
C ILE A 355 -19.36 -9.57 37.84
N LYS A 356 -18.94 -9.67 39.10
CA LYS A 356 -19.76 -10.19 40.20
C LYS A 356 -20.56 -9.03 40.80
N ILE A 357 -21.86 -9.22 40.95
CA ILE A 357 -22.77 -8.29 41.64
C ILE A 357 -23.35 -8.94 42.89
N ASN A 358 -23.72 -8.12 43.87
CA ASN A 358 -24.30 -8.56 45.14
C ASN A 358 -25.75 -8.95 45.04
#